data_AF-A0A973C9Z0-F1
#
_entry.id   AF-A0A973C9Z0-F1
#
_cell.length_a   1.000
_cell.length_b   1.000
_cell.length_c   1.000
_cell.angle_alpha   90.00
_cell.angle_beta   90.00
_cell.angle_gamma   90.00
#
_symmetry.space_group_name_H-M   'P 1'
#
loop_
_entity.id
_entity.type
_entity.pdbx_description
1 polymer ?
#
loop_
_entity_poly.entity_id
_entity_poly.type
_entity_poly.pdbx_seq_one_letter_code
_entity_poly.pdbx_strand_id
1 'polypeptide(L)'
;MHSVVLGLLLNWLTLVALQLVYTVVIIALCSYHCWQHWLRRPCFVYFTNGYIQFDAGGELFALSKDSRSADLFIQLSYTSLNQRHTQSLYIMRDAIDDADYRRLVRTIKILK
;
A
#
# COMPACT_ATOMS: atom_id res chain seq x y z
N MET A 1 -2.72 -14.36 57.31
CA MET A 1 -2.32 -15.11 56.10
C MET A 1 -3.34 -14.98 54.97
N HIS A 2 -4.64 -15.26 55.19
CA HIS A 2 -5.63 -15.25 54.09
C HIS A 2 -5.93 -13.86 53.48
N SER A 3 -5.90 -12.77 54.26
CA SER A 3 -6.13 -11.41 53.73
C SER A 3 -4.99 -10.91 52.81
N VAL A 4 -3.75 -11.28 53.11
CA VAL A 4 -2.56 -10.90 52.33
C VAL A 4 -2.54 -11.62 50.98
N VAL A 5 -2.90 -12.90 50.97
CA VAL A 5 -3.03 -13.70 49.74
C VAL A 5 -4.16 -13.16 48.85
N LEU A 6 -5.29 -12.75 49.45
CA LEU A 6 -6.40 -12.15 48.71
C LEU A 6 -6.01 -10.81 48.07
N GLY A 7 -5.27 -9.96 48.80
CA GLY A 7 -4.76 -8.69 48.29
C GLY A 7 -3.76 -8.85 47.15
N LEU A 8 -2.86 -9.84 47.23
CA LEU A 8 -1.92 -10.18 46.17
C LEU A 8 -2.64 -10.71 44.91
N LEU A 9 -3.66 -11.55 45.08
CA LEU A 9 -4.46 -12.05 43.96
C LEU A 9 -5.24 -10.93 43.25
N LEU A 10 -5.84 -10.01 44.00
CA LEU A 10 -6.54 -8.85 43.45
C LEU A 10 -5.59 -7.95 42.66
N ASN A 11 -4.39 -7.69 43.19
CA ASN A 11 -3.40 -6.83 42.52
C ASN A 11 -2.78 -7.50 41.28
N TRP A 12 -2.63 -8.83 41.30
CA TRP A 12 -2.26 -9.59 40.11
C TRP A 12 -3.33 -9.49 39.01
N LEU A 13 -4.60 -9.57 39.40
CA LEU A 13 -5.72 -9.53 38.48
C LEU A 13 -5.88 -8.14 37.83
N THR A 14 -5.65 -7.06 38.57
CA THR A 14 -5.65 -5.70 38.03
C THR A 14 -4.50 -5.47 37.05
N LEU A 15 -3.30 -5.98 37.34
CA LEU A 15 -2.15 -5.93 36.42
C LEU A 15 -2.43 -6.69 35.12
N VAL A 16 -3.00 -7.89 35.21
CA VAL A 16 -3.36 -8.70 34.02
C VAL A 16 -4.45 -8.00 33.21
N ALA A 17 -5.47 -7.44 33.86
CA ALA A 17 -6.54 -6.70 33.18
C ALA A 17 -6.00 -5.45 32.46
N LEU A 18 -5.09 -4.69 33.10
CA LEU A 18 -4.45 -3.53 32.50
C LEU A 18 -3.62 -3.92 31.28
N GLN A 19 -2.88 -5.03 31.37
CA GLN A 19 -2.08 -5.54 30.26
C GLN A 19 -2.96 -5.97 29.09
N LEU A 20 -4.10 -6.63 29.35
CA LEU A 20 -5.06 -7.00 28.32
C LEU A 20 -5.62 -5.76 27.61
N VAL A 21 -6.07 -4.75 28.36
CA VAL A 21 -6.56 -3.49 27.78
C VAL A 21 -5.48 -2.83 26.91
N TYR A 22 -4.25 -2.77 27.40
CA TYR A 22 -3.13 -2.18 26.66
C TYR A 22 -2.85 -2.93 25.34
N THR A 23 -2.82 -4.26 25.38
CA THR A 23 -2.62 -5.07 24.17
C THR A 23 -3.73 -4.88 23.14
N VAL A 24 -5.00 -4.81 23.58
CA VAL A 24 -6.14 -4.57 22.68
C VAL A 24 -6.04 -3.20 22.03
N VAL A 25 -5.68 -2.16 22.79
CA VAL A 25 -5.49 -0.80 22.26
C VAL A 25 -4.38 -0.76 21.21
N ILE A 26 -3.25 -1.42 21.47
CA ILE A 26 -2.14 -1.50 20.49
C ILE A 26 -2.61 -2.20 19.22
N ILE A 27 -3.26 -3.36 19.32
CA ILE A 27 -3.73 -4.12 18.16
C ILE A 27 -4.71 -3.27 17.34
N ALA A 28 -5.62 -2.55 17.99
CA ALA A 28 -6.55 -1.65 17.32
C ALA A 28 -5.81 -0.53 16.58
N LEU A 29 -4.85 0.13 17.22
CA LEU A 29 -4.04 1.19 16.58
C LEU A 29 -3.23 0.66 15.39
N CYS A 30 -2.61 -0.51 15.51
CA CYS A 30 -1.89 -1.15 14.43
C CYS A 30 -2.83 -1.48 13.25
N SER A 31 -3.99 -2.08 13.52
CA SER A 31 -4.98 -2.38 12.47
C SER A 31 -5.47 -1.12 11.76
N TYR A 32 -5.67 -0.02 12.50
CA TYR A 32 -6.09 1.26 11.96
C TYR A 32 -5.02 1.86 11.03
N HIS A 33 -3.75 1.86 11.45
CA HIS A 33 -2.65 2.31 10.61
C HIS A 33 -2.47 1.44 9.36
N CYS A 34 -2.59 0.11 9.49
CA CYS A 34 -2.58 -0.79 8.35
C CYS A 34 -3.71 -0.48 7.36
N TRP A 35 -4.93 -0.25 7.87
CA TRP A 35 -6.08 0.12 7.05
C TRP A 35 -5.87 1.45 6.32
N GLN A 36 -5.41 2.48 7.02
CA GLN A 36 -5.09 3.77 6.40
C GLN A 36 -4.02 3.64 5.31
N HIS A 37 -2.98 2.83 5.56
CA HIS A 37 -1.94 2.59 4.57
C HIS A 37 -2.47 1.84 3.36
N TRP A 38 -3.42 0.91 3.55
CA TRP A 38 -4.04 0.19 2.45
C TRP A 38 -4.93 1.10 1.59
N LEU A 39 -5.73 1.97 2.21
CA LEU A 39 -6.54 2.97 1.52
C LEU A 39 -5.74 4.00 0.73
N ARG A 40 -4.51 4.30 1.15
CA ARG A 40 -3.62 5.24 0.43
C ARG A 40 -2.88 4.61 -0.74
N ARG A 41 -3.00 3.30 -0.96
CA ARG A 41 -2.36 2.68 -2.12
C ARG A 41 -3.06 3.16 -3.38
N PRO A 42 -2.34 3.79 -4.33
CA PRO A 42 -2.94 4.18 -5.60
C PRO A 42 -3.35 2.90 -6.35
N CYS A 43 -4.66 2.72 -6.54
CA CYS A 43 -5.19 1.64 -7.35
C CYS A 43 -5.12 2.05 -8.83
N PHE A 44 -4.65 1.12 -9.66
CA PHE A 44 -4.77 1.25 -11.11
C PHE A 44 -6.23 1.05 -11.48
N VAL A 45 -6.87 2.08 -12.03
CA VAL A 45 -8.28 1.98 -12.45
C VAL A 45 -8.38 1.59 -13.90
N TYR A 46 -7.48 2.11 -14.74
CA TYR A 46 -7.57 1.91 -16.18
C TYR A 46 -6.21 1.98 -16.87
N PHE A 47 -5.97 1.03 -17.78
CA PHE A 47 -4.78 0.96 -18.63
C PHE A 47 -5.17 0.73 -20.09
N THR A 48 -4.87 1.69 -20.97
CA THR A 48 -5.03 1.50 -22.43
C THR A 48 -3.93 2.20 -23.23
N ASN A 49 -3.39 1.51 -24.23
CA ASN A 49 -2.53 2.07 -25.29
C ASN A 49 -1.46 3.09 -24.83
N GLY A 50 -0.79 2.82 -23.71
CA GLY A 50 0.28 3.71 -23.20
C GLY A 50 -0.17 4.78 -22.21
N TYR A 51 -1.47 4.84 -21.88
CA TYR A 51 -2.02 5.73 -20.87
C TYR A 51 -2.44 4.96 -19.61
N ILE A 52 -2.23 5.60 -18.47
CA ILE A 52 -2.54 5.10 -17.13
C ILE A 52 -3.45 6.11 -16.45
N GLN A 53 -4.49 5.61 -15.78
CA GLN A 53 -5.32 6.41 -14.88
C GLN A 53 -5.26 5.84 -13.46
N PHE A 54 -5.02 6.73 -12.50
CA PHE A 54 -5.05 6.41 -11.07
C PHE A 54 -6.40 6.80 -10.46
N ASP A 55 -6.84 6.05 -9.45
CA ASP A 55 -8.14 6.26 -8.78
C ASP A 55 -8.26 7.65 -8.12
N ALA A 56 -7.13 8.22 -7.70
CA ALA A 56 -7.07 9.47 -6.94
C ALA A 56 -7.23 10.75 -7.78
N GLY A 57 -7.29 10.66 -9.11
CA GLY A 57 -7.43 11.83 -9.96
C GLY A 57 -7.82 11.42 -11.37
N GLY A 58 -8.92 11.98 -11.88
CA GLY A 58 -9.42 11.72 -13.23
C GLY A 58 -8.49 12.12 -14.39
N GLU A 59 -7.23 12.41 -14.09
CA GLU A 59 -6.20 12.73 -15.08
C GLU A 59 -5.63 11.45 -15.71
N LEU A 60 -5.48 11.50 -17.02
CA LEU A 60 -4.78 10.48 -17.79
C LEU A 60 -3.28 10.83 -17.83
N PHE A 61 -2.46 9.86 -17.47
CA PHE A 61 -1.00 9.98 -17.50
C PHE A 61 -0.45 9.18 -18.69
N ALA A 62 0.41 9.81 -19.48
CA ALA A 62 1.09 9.14 -20.59
C ALA A 62 2.38 8.48 -20.09
N LEU A 63 2.63 7.23 -20.50
CA LEU A 63 3.89 6.54 -20.21
C LEU A 63 5.06 7.18 -20.98
N SER A 64 6.11 7.53 -20.24
CA SER A 64 7.39 7.97 -20.79
C SER A 64 8.24 6.78 -21.23
N LYS A 65 9.09 7.01 -22.23
CA LYS A 65 10.10 6.06 -22.74
C LYS A 65 11.13 5.65 -21.69
N ASP A 66 11.26 6.42 -20.60
CA ASP A 66 12.18 6.11 -19.50
C ASP A 66 11.69 4.97 -18.59
N SER A 67 10.48 4.45 -18.84
CA SER A 67 9.92 3.34 -18.06
C SER A 67 10.73 2.05 -18.24
N ARG A 68 10.95 1.33 -17.15
CA ARG A 68 11.72 0.08 -17.12
C ARG A 68 10.93 -1.04 -16.47
N SER A 69 11.07 -2.24 -17.01
CA SER A 69 10.52 -3.45 -16.41
C SER A 69 11.64 -4.41 -16.04
N ALA A 70 11.53 -5.00 -14.86
CA ALA A 70 12.33 -6.10 -14.35
C ALA A 70 11.40 -7.21 -13.84
N ASP A 71 11.95 -8.40 -13.58
CA ASP A 71 11.15 -9.58 -13.22
C ASP A 71 10.34 -9.41 -11.94
N LEU A 72 10.83 -8.59 -11.00
CA LEU A 72 10.21 -8.36 -9.69
C LEU A 72 9.60 -6.95 -9.54
N PHE A 73 10.04 -5.99 -10.37
CA PHE A 73 9.68 -4.58 -10.21
C PHE A 73 9.45 -3.91 -11.57
N ILE A 74 8.52 -2.96 -11.59
CA ILE A 74 8.31 -2.05 -12.71
C ILE A 74 8.58 -0.62 -12.22
N GLN A 75 9.45 0.08 -12.92
CA GLN A 75 9.63 1.52 -12.80
C GLN A 75 8.80 2.19 -13.90
N LEU A 76 7.70 2.82 -13.53
CA LEU A 76 6.87 3.59 -14.46
C LEU A 76 7.24 5.05 -14.37
N SER A 77 7.74 5.60 -15.48
CA SER A 77 7.91 7.04 -15.64
C SER A 77 6.72 7.54 -16.45
N TYR A 78 5.97 8.51 -15.93
CA TYR A 78 4.78 9.03 -16.59
C TYR A 78 4.70 10.54 -16.49
N THR A 79 4.02 11.15 -17.46
CA THR A 79 3.78 12.60 -17.54
C THR A 79 2.29 12.86 -17.52
N SER A 80 1.83 13.81 -16.70
CA SER A 80 0.46 14.30 -16.82
C SER A 80 0.28 14.99 -18.17
N LEU A 81 -0.88 14.80 -18.80
CA LEU A 81 -1.22 15.54 -20.02
C LEU A 81 -1.37 17.04 -19.75
N ASN A 82 -1.76 17.41 -18.53
CA ASN A 82 -2.01 18.80 -18.12
C ASN A 82 -0.75 19.48 -17.56
N GLN A 83 0.20 18.71 -17.04
CA GLN A 83 1.40 19.23 -16.40
C GLN A 83 2.65 18.55 -16.95
N ARG A 84 3.63 19.34 -17.40
CA ARG A 84 4.91 18.87 -17.95
C ARG A 84 5.84 18.22 -16.89
N HIS A 85 5.34 17.89 -15.71
CA HIS A 85 6.14 17.25 -14.69
C HIS A 85 6.16 15.73 -14.90
N THR A 86 7.36 15.18 -15.06
CA THR A 86 7.61 13.75 -15.12
C THR A 86 7.61 13.21 -13.69
N GLN A 87 6.75 12.24 -13.42
CA GLN A 87 6.72 11.51 -12.16
C GLN A 87 7.16 10.07 -12.40
N SER A 88 7.70 9.45 -11.35
CA SER A 88 8.12 8.04 -11.39
C SER A 88 7.48 7.27 -10.25
N LEU A 89 6.90 6.12 -10.56
CA LEU A 89 6.32 5.18 -9.60
C LEU A 89 7.02 3.84 -9.70
N TYR A 90 7.39 3.28 -8.54
CA TYR A 90 7.93 1.93 -8.44
C TYR A 90 6.84 0.99 -7.96
N ILE A 91 6.65 -0.10 -8.70
CA ILE A 91 5.59 -1.08 -8.41
C ILE A 91 6.23 -2.45 -8.33
N MET A 92 5.90 -3.19 -7.28
CA MET A 92 6.23 -4.61 -7.17
C MET A 92 5.31 -5.42 -8.08
N ARG A 93 5.85 -6.47 -8.70
CA ARG A 93 5.06 -7.38 -9.54
C ARG A 93 3.83 -7.93 -8.80
N ASP A 94 4.00 -8.32 -7.54
CA ASP A 94 2.93 -8.91 -6.72
C ASP A 94 1.80 -7.93 -6.37
N ALA A 95 1.99 -6.63 -6.64
CA ALA A 95 0.97 -5.60 -6.43
C ALA A 95 0.01 -5.43 -7.63
N ILE A 96 0.26 -6.13 -8.75
CA ILE A 96 -0.53 -6.04 -9.99
C ILE A 96 -0.91 -7.45 -10.42
N ASP A 97 -2.12 -7.62 -10.95
CA ASP A 97 -2.52 -8.87 -11.58
C ASP A 97 -1.61 -9.25 -12.76
N ASP A 98 -1.29 -10.54 -12.90
CA ASP A 98 -0.39 -11.06 -13.95
C ASP A 98 -0.83 -10.70 -15.39
N ALA A 99 -2.12 -10.49 -15.61
CA ALA A 99 -2.65 -10.05 -16.90
C ALA A 99 -2.23 -8.61 -17.22
N ASP A 100 -2.34 -7.71 -16.25
CA ASP A 100 -2.02 -6.30 -16.41
C ASP A 100 -0.51 -6.05 -16.34
N TYR A 101 0.22 -6.82 -15.53
CA TYR A 101 1.69 -6.85 -15.57
C TYR A 101 2.19 -7.16 -16.99
N ARG A 102 1.66 -8.22 -17.63
CA ARG A 102 2.06 -8.59 -19.01
C ARG A 102 1.72 -7.51 -20.03
N ARG A 103 0.57 -6.83 -19.87
CA ARG A 103 0.19 -5.70 -20.74
C ARG A 103 1.14 -4.52 -20.57
N LEU A 104 1.43 -4.12 -19.33
CA LEU A 104 2.38 -3.05 -19.01
C LEU A 104 3.77 -3.33 -19.58
N VAL A 105 4.31 -4.53 -19.36
CA VAL A 105 5.63 -4.91 -19.88
C VAL A 105 5.67 -4.86 -21.41
N ARG A 106 4.61 -5.32 -22.10
CA ARG A 106 4.53 -5.21 -23.56
C ARG A 106 4.51 -3.75 -24.02
N THR A 107 3.73 -2.89 -23.37
CA THR A 107 3.65 -1.48 -23.73
C THR A 107 4.97 -0.75 -23.49
N ILE A 108 5.68 -1.03 -22.38
CA ILE A 108 7.03 -0.50 -22.13
C ILE A 108 8.01 -0.96 -23.22
N LYS A 109 7.93 -2.23 -23.65
CA LYS A 109 8.77 -2.75 -24.74
C LYS A 109 8.47 -2.10 -26.10
N ILE A 110 7.23 -1.72 -26.37
CA ILE A 110 6.82 -1.03 -27.62
C ILE A 110 7.29 0.43 -27.63
N LEU A 111 7.33 1.07 -26.46
CA LEU A 111 7.74 2.48 -26.33
C LEU A 111 9.26 2.70 -26.46
N LYS A 112 10.05 1.63 -26.31
CA LYS A 112 11.51 1.63 -26.39
C LYS A 112 11.99 1.38 -27.82
#